data_AF-A0A177XWZ0-F1
#
_entry.id   AF-A0A177XWZ0-F1
#
_cell.length_a   1.000
_cell.length_b   1.000
_cell.length_c   1.000
_cell.angle_alpha   90.00
_cell.angle_beta   90.00
_cell.angle_gamma   90.00
#
_symmetry.space_group_name_H-M   'P 1'
#
loop_
_entity.id
_entity.type
_entity.pdbx_description
1 polymer ?
#
loop_
_entity_poly.entity_id
_entity_poly.type
_entity_poly.pdbx_seq_one_letter_code
_entity_poly.pdbx_strand_id
1 'polypeptide(L)'
;MTLCRNEHRHYPEFEALPLDQGGAGRHKCCGCAYERGYALGLEREELLNIDIDSLPVSQAGTVRHKSPHAAFARGYQDGVHASYNQ
;
A
#
# COMPACT_ATOMS: atom_id res chain seq x y z
N MET A 1 -16.69 7.11 -3.20
CA MET A 1 -15.83 6.03 -2.66
C MET A 1 -15.59 5.03 -3.79
N THR A 2 -14.37 4.95 -4.31
CA THR A 2 -14.05 4.12 -5.49
C THR A 2 -13.55 2.75 -5.05
N LEU A 3 -14.03 1.68 -5.69
CA LEU A 3 -13.52 0.32 -5.47
C LEU A 3 -12.27 0.09 -6.31
N CYS A 4 -11.21 -0.42 -5.70
CA CYS A 4 -10.04 -0.86 -6.44
C CYS A 4 -10.37 -2.12 -7.26
N ARG A 5 -9.89 -2.17 -8.50
CA ARG A 5 -10.03 -3.33 -9.41
C ARG A 5 -8.70 -3.85 -9.95
N ASN A 6 -7.58 -3.28 -9.50
CA ASN A 6 -6.25 -3.65 -9.99
C ASN A 6 -5.86 -5.05 -9.49
N GLU A 7 -4.97 -5.70 -10.24
CA GLU A 7 -4.52 -7.07 -9.94
C GLU A 7 -3.78 -7.20 -8.62
N HIS A 8 -3.13 -6.12 -8.17
CA HIS A 8 -2.41 -6.08 -6.89
C HIS A 8 -3.25 -6.47 -5.67
N ARG A 9 -4.57 -6.52 -5.80
CA ARG A 9 -5.48 -7.00 -4.75
C ARG A 9 -5.24 -8.47 -4.40
N HIS A 10 -4.57 -9.20 -5.28
CA HIS A 10 -4.35 -10.65 -5.19
C HIS A 10 -2.87 -11.02 -5.03
N TYR A 11 -1.99 -10.04 -4.94
CA TYR A 11 -0.55 -10.25 -4.82
C TYR A 11 -0.21 -10.95 -3.49
N PRO A 12 0.45 -12.12 -3.52
CA PRO A 12 0.68 -12.95 -2.34
C PRO A 12 1.60 -12.32 -1.31
N GLU A 13 2.47 -11.38 -1.70
CA GLU A 13 3.35 -10.64 -0.80
C GLU A 13 2.59 -9.86 0.28
N PHE A 14 1.33 -9.50 0.02
CA PHE A 14 0.48 -8.82 0.99
C PHE A 14 -0.06 -9.73 2.10
N GLU A 15 0.10 -11.05 1.99
CA GLU A 15 -0.25 -11.97 3.07
C GLU A 15 0.60 -11.75 4.33
N ALA A 16 1.85 -11.34 4.16
CA ALA A 16 2.76 -11.04 5.27
C ALA A 16 2.41 -9.74 6.01
N LEU A 17 1.51 -8.91 5.48
CA LEU A 17 1.14 -7.64 6.11
C LEU A 17 0.26 -7.86 7.36
N PRO A 18 0.39 -6.97 8.36
CA PRO A 18 -0.45 -7.02 9.56
C PRO A 18 -1.91 -6.75 9.21
N LEU A 19 -2.81 -7.38 9.98
CA LEU A 19 -4.24 -7.14 9.88
C LEU A 19 -4.61 -5.77 10.46
N ASP A 20 -5.57 -5.10 9.82
CA ASP A 20 -6.11 -3.80 10.20
C ASP A 20 -7.65 -3.84 10.20
N GLN A 21 -8.21 -4.58 11.17
CA GLN A 21 -9.66 -4.81 11.27
C GLN A 21 -10.45 -3.66 11.90
N GLY A 22 -9.76 -2.63 12.39
CA GLY A 22 -10.37 -1.52 13.13
C GLY A 22 -9.59 -0.20 13.12
N GLY A 23 -8.50 -0.08 12.37
CA GLY A 23 -7.71 1.14 12.30
C GLY A 23 -8.17 2.13 11.23
N ALA A 24 -7.45 3.26 11.16
CA ALA A 24 -7.78 4.40 10.29
C ALA A 24 -7.79 4.05 8.78
N GLY A 25 -7.14 2.96 8.39
CA GLY A 25 -7.11 2.45 7.01
C GLY A 25 -8.17 1.41 6.69
N ARG A 26 -9.14 1.16 7.58
CA ARG A 26 -10.10 0.07 7.43
C ARG A 26 -10.79 0.11 6.07
N HIS A 27 -10.69 -1.01 5.36
CA HIS A 27 -11.18 -1.24 3.99
C HIS A 27 -10.43 -0.53 2.86
N LYS A 28 -9.43 0.31 3.14
CA LYS A 28 -8.60 0.92 2.09
C LYS A 28 -7.71 -0.15 1.46
N CYS A 29 -7.49 -0.03 0.16
CA CYS A 29 -6.68 -0.98 -0.60
C CYS A 29 -5.20 -0.84 -0.21
N CYS A 30 -4.66 -1.84 0.48
CA CYS A 30 -3.25 -1.82 0.86
C CYS A 30 -2.31 -1.94 -0.36
N GLY A 31 -2.75 -2.57 -1.46
CA GLY A 31 -2.00 -2.59 -2.72
C GLY A 31 -1.78 -1.19 -3.31
N CYS A 32 -2.81 -0.34 -3.33
CA CYS A 32 -2.67 1.05 -3.78
C CYS A 32 -1.76 1.86 -2.85
N ALA A 33 -1.80 1.57 -1.54
CA ALA A 33 -0.91 2.19 -0.57
C ALA A 33 0.55 1.79 -0.82
N TYR A 34 0.81 0.51 -1.10
CA TYR A 34 2.12 0.00 -1.45
C TYR A 34 2.68 0.70 -2.71
N GLU A 35 1.90 0.75 -3.80
CA GLU A 35 2.34 1.40 -5.04
C GLU A 35 2.68 2.87 -4.85
N ARG A 36 1.88 3.59 -4.04
CA ARG A 36 2.16 4.98 -3.71
C ARG A 36 3.46 5.12 -2.92
N GLY A 37 3.65 4.28 -1.91
CA GLY A 37 4.91 4.25 -1.16
C GLY A 37 6.10 3.98 -2.07
N TYR A 38 5.98 2.97 -2.94
CA TYR A 38 7.01 2.58 -3.90
C TYR A 38 7.40 3.71 -4.83
N ALA A 39 6.43 4.42 -5.41
CA ALA A 39 6.69 5.58 -6.26
C ALA A 39 7.45 6.70 -5.51
N LEU A 40 7.04 7.03 -4.28
CA LEU A 40 7.76 8.03 -3.47
C LEU A 40 9.16 7.56 -3.06
N GLY A 41 9.32 6.25 -2.84
CA GLY A 41 10.60 5.63 -2.49
C GLY A 41 11.59 5.67 -3.65
N LEU A 42 11.13 5.49 -4.89
CA LEU A 42 11.97 5.61 -6.09
C LEU A 42 12.60 7.01 -6.19
N GLU A 43 11.82 8.05 -5.90
CA GLU A 43 12.29 9.44 -5.89
C GLU A 43 13.03 9.81 -4.60
N ARG A 44 13.04 8.91 -3.60
CA ARG A 44 13.59 9.13 -2.24
C ARG A 44 13.04 10.39 -1.57
N GLU A 45 11.74 10.60 -1.72
CA GLU A 45 11.03 11.74 -1.14
C GLU A 45 11.16 11.75 0.39
N GLU A 46 11.54 12.90 0.97
CA GLU A 46 11.70 13.03 2.42
C GLU A 46 10.36 13.30 3.12
N LEU A 47 9.42 13.92 2.40
CA LEU A 47 8.09 14.25 2.90
C LEU A 47 7.06 13.21 2.44
N LEU A 48 6.76 12.26 3.32
CA LEU A 48 5.88 11.16 3.02
C LEU A 48 4.42 11.48 3.38
N ASN A 49 3.56 11.51 2.36
CA ASN A 49 2.11 11.59 2.55
C ASN A 49 1.43 10.39 1.90
N ILE A 50 0.91 9.49 2.72
CA ILE A 50 0.15 8.33 2.26
C ILE A 50 -1.22 8.71 1.70
N ASP A 51 -1.83 9.78 2.23
CA ASP A 51 -3.18 10.24 1.89
C ASP A 51 -4.20 9.08 1.84
N ILE A 52 -4.39 8.42 2.99
CA ILE A 52 -5.20 7.19 3.13
C ILE A 52 -6.65 7.41 2.69
N ASP A 53 -7.19 8.59 2.95
CA ASP A 53 -8.58 8.90 2.64
C ASP A 53 -8.83 8.96 1.13
N SER A 54 -7.83 9.30 0.31
CA SER A 54 -7.94 9.23 -1.14
C SER A 54 -7.80 7.81 -1.70
N LEU A 55 -7.27 6.85 -0.92
CA LEU A 55 -7.10 5.48 -1.41
C LEU A 55 -8.47 4.84 -1.72
N PRO A 56 -8.55 4.06 -2.82
CA PRO A 56 -9.73 3.29 -3.12
C PRO A 56 -9.93 2.17 -2.09
N VAL A 57 -11.15 1.67 -2.02
CA VAL A 57 -11.54 0.58 -1.13
C VAL A 57 -11.24 -0.76 -1.77
N SER A 58 -10.71 -1.71 -1.01
CA SER A 58 -10.68 -3.12 -1.41
C SER A 58 -11.13 -4.02 -0.27
N GLN A 59 -12.04 -4.94 -0.58
CA GLN A 59 -12.55 -5.97 0.33
C GLN A 59 -12.37 -7.39 -0.23
N ALA A 60 -11.51 -7.56 -1.24
CA ALA A 60 -11.26 -8.86 -1.85
C ALA A 60 -9.76 -9.15 -1.97
N GLY A 61 -9.45 -10.42 -2.18
CA GLY A 61 -8.09 -10.92 -2.35
C GLY A 61 -7.24 -10.85 -1.08
N THR A 62 -5.93 -10.94 -1.28
CA THR A 62 -4.90 -10.99 -0.23
C THR A 62 -4.80 -9.67 0.54
N VAL A 63 -5.20 -8.55 -0.08
CA VAL A 63 -5.22 -7.22 0.54
C VAL A 63 -6.35 -7.01 1.56
N ARG A 64 -7.29 -7.96 1.67
CA ARG A 64 -8.46 -7.81 2.54
C ARG A 64 -8.04 -7.74 4.00
N HIS A 65 -8.51 -6.70 4.68
CA HIS A 65 -8.21 -6.43 6.09
C HIS A 65 -6.71 -6.27 6.39
N LYS A 66 -5.87 -5.96 5.39
CA LYS A 66 -4.44 -5.69 5.60
C LYS A 66 -4.21 -4.19 5.79
N SER A 67 -3.21 -3.85 6.60
CA SER A 67 -2.88 -2.46 6.91
C SER A 67 -2.34 -1.70 5.70
N PRO A 68 -3.01 -0.63 5.24
CA PRO A 68 -2.48 0.22 4.17
C PRO A 68 -1.24 1.01 4.62
N HIS A 69 -1.10 1.33 5.92
CA HIS A 69 0.10 1.97 6.46
C HIS A 69 1.33 1.08 6.32
N ALA A 70 1.21 -0.19 6.74
CA ALA A 70 2.30 -1.15 6.63
C ALA A 70 2.68 -1.41 5.17
N ALA A 71 1.67 -1.51 4.28
CA ALA A 71 1.89 -1.67 2.86
C ALA A 71 2.62 -0.46 2.24
N PHE A 72 2.22 0.77 2.58
CA PHE A 72 2.89 1.99 2.14
C PHE A 72 4.34 2.05 2.61
N ALA A 73 4.60 1.81 3.90
CA ALA A 73 5.94 1.82 4.45
C ALA A 73 6.84 0.78 3.78
N ARG A 74 6.30 -0.42 3.53
CA ARG A 74 7.01 -1.46 2.79
C ARG A 74 7.29 -1.05 1.35
N GLY A 75 6.29 -0.52 0.65
CA GLY A 75 6.45 0.00 -0.71
C GLY A 75 7.53 1.07 -0.77
N TYR A 76 7.52 2.04 0.15
CA TYR A 76 8.54 3.08 0.22
C TYR A 76 9.95 2.51 0.41
N GLN A 77 10.14 1.59 1.36
CA GLN A 77 11.41 0.91 1.54
C GLN A 77 11.87 0.21 0.25
N ASP A 78 11.00 -0.58 -0.38
CA ASP A 78 11.30 -1.32 -1.59
C ASP A 78 11.64 -0.38 -2.76
N GLY A 79 10.94 0.75 -2.88
CA GLY A 79 11.22 1.81 -3.85
C GLY A 79 12.58 2.49 -3.61
N VAL A 80 12.92 2.80 -2.35
CA VAL A 80 14.25 3.34 -2.02
C VAL A 80 15.34 2.36 -2.43
N HIS A 81 15.21 1.06 -2.12
CA HIS A 81 16.18 0.06 -2.55
C HIS A 81 16.30 0.00 -4.08
N ALA A 82 15.18 0.05 -4.79
CA ALA A 82 15.16 0.05 -6.25
C ALA A 82 15.85 1.29 -6.85
N SER A 83 15.75 2.47 -6.22
CA SER A 83 16.37 3.71 -6.71
C SER A 83 17.91 3.67 -6.80
N TYR A 84 18.56 2.78 -6.03
CA TYR A 84 20.02 2.60 -6.08
C TYR A 84 20.47 1.59 -7.15
N ASN A 85 19.53 0.86 -7.76
CA ASN A 85 19.80 -0.16 -8.77
C ASN A 85 19.43 0.32 -10.20
N GLN A 86 19.21 1.63 -10.38
CA GLN A 86 18.91 2.26 -11.66
C GLN A 86 20.15 2.77 -12.38
#